data_AF-A0A371IMZ3-F1
#
_entry.id   AF-A0A371IMZ3-F1
#
_cell.length_a   1.000
_cell.length_b   1.000
_cell.length_c   1.000
_cell.angle_alpha   90.00
_cell.angle_beta   90.00
_cell.angle_gamma   90.00
#
_symmetry.space_group_name_H-M   'P 1'
#
loop_
_entity.id
_entity.type
_entity.pdbx_description
1 polymer ?
#
loop_
_entity_poly.entity_id
_entity_poly.type
_entity_poly.pdbx_seq_one_letter_code
_entity_poly.pdbx_strand_id
1 'polypeptide(L)' 'MPKNIVITHIPPYTPEMNPIEQIWKQIRSIGFKNEVFNSLNDVIDRLCETINKVTKSMVKSITLREWIRKIY' A
#
# COMPACT_ATOMS: atom_id res chain seq x y z
N MET A 1 -15.48 17.78 -9.12
CA MET A 1 -14.87 16.42 -9.12
C MET A 1 -15.15 15.74 -10.46
N PRO A 2 -14.24 14.90 -10.97
CA PRO A 2 -14.49 14.10 -12.17
C PRO A 2 -15.69 13.17 -11.96
N LYS A 3 -16.56 13.00 -12.97
CA LYS A 3 -17.80 12.20 -12.86
C LYS A 3 -17.55 10.70 -12.62
N ASN A 4 -16.31 10.24 -12.78
CA ASN A 4 -15.87 8.85 -12.65
C ASN A 4 -15.13 8.54 -11.33
N ILE A 5 -15.08 9.48 -10.38
CA ILE A 5 -14.46 9.27 -9.08
C ILE A 5 -15.56 9.29 -8.01
N VAL A 6 -15.70 8.17 -7.30
CA VAL A 6 -16.59 8.04 -6.15
C VAL A 6 -15.73 8.08 -4.89
N ILE A 7 -16.06 8.98 -3.96
CA ILE A 7 -15.44 9.00 -2.64
C ILE A 7 -16.18 7.98 -1.77
N THR A 8 -15.44 7.01 -1.24
CA THR A 8 -15.96 6.06 -0.26
C THR A 8 -15.54 6.49 1.14
N HIS A 9 -16.49 6.44 2.09
CA HIS A 9 -16.22 6.77 3.48
C HIS A 9 -15.55 5.58 4.18
N ILE A 10 -14.43 5.84 4.88
CA ILE A 10 -13.75 4.88 5.73
C ILE A 10 -13.95 5.33 7.19
N PRO A 11 -14.37 4.45 8.10
CA PRO A 11 -14.51 4.81 9.50
C PRO A 11 -13.18 5.24 10.12
N PRO A 12 -13.22 6.16 11.10
CA PRO A 12 -12.01 6.61 11.78
C PRO A 12 -11.35 5.46 12.55
N TYR A 13 -10.03 5.48 12.66
CA TYR A 13 -9.21 4.49 13.38
C TYR A 13 -9.30 3.05 12.87
N THR A 14 -9.70 2.84 11.60
CA THR A 14 -9.83 1.52 10.98
C THR A 14 -8.82 1.33 9.84
N PRO A 15 -7.49 1.27 10.13
CA PRO A 15 -6.44 1.15 9.12
C PRO A 15 -6.55 -0.12 8.27
N GLU A 16 -7.17 -1.18 8.80
CA GLU A 16 -7.48 -2.42 8.09
C GLU A 16 -8.47 -2.24 6.95
N MET A 17 -9.31 -1.20 7.01
CA MET A 17 -10.22 -0.82 5.94
C MET A 17 -9.56 0.10 4.90
N ASN A 18 -8.33 0.57 5.12
CA ASN A 18 -7.63 1.39 4.15
C ASN A 18 -6.62 0.54 3.35
N PRO A 19 -6.87 0.23 2.05
CA PRO A 19 -6.01 -0.66 1.27
C PRO A 19 -4.55 -0.21 1.19
N ILE A 20 -4.30 1.11 1.25
CA ILE A 20 -2.94 1.67 1.18
C ILE A 20 -2.09 1.25 2.39
N GLU A 21 -2.69 1.07 3.57
CA GLU A 21 -1.98 0.63 4.77
C GLU A 21 -1.45 -0.81 4.61
N GLN A 22 -2.21 -1.65 3.90
CA GLN A 22 -1.79 -3.03 3.59
C GLN A 22 -0.62 -3.03 2.60
N ILE A 23 -0.67 -2.16 1.60
CA ILE A 23 0.43 -1.99 0.64
C ILE A 23 1.69 -1.51 1.38
N TRP A 24 1.56 -0.52 2.26
CA TRP A 24 2.68 -0.02 3.06
C TRP A 24 3.28 -1.09 3.98
N LYS A 25 2.44 -1.91 4.61
CA LYS A 25 2.90 -3.05 5.40
C LYS A 25 3.73 -4.03 4.57
N GLN A 26 3.30 -4.31 3.34
CA GLN A 26 4.03 -5.18 2.41
C GLN A 26 5.35 -4.56 1.96
N ILE A 27 5.37 -3.28 1.59
CA ILE A 27 6.57 -2.54 1.19
C ILE A 27 7.61 -2.56 2.32
N ARG A 28 7.18 -2.24 3.55
CA ARG A 28 8.06 -2.30 4.74
C ARG A 28 8.65 -3.69 4.95
N SER A 29 7.82 -4.74 4.78
CA SER A 29 8.27 -6.12 4.93
C SER A 29 9.22 -6.59 3.81
N ILE A 30 9.21 -5.99 2.63
CA ILE A 30 10.07 -6.43 1.51
C ILE A 30 11.35 -5.59 1.44
N GLY A 31 11.23 -4.27 1.58
CA GLY A 31 12.31 -3.33 1.25
C GLY A 31 13.11 -2.80 2.43
N PHE A 32 12.58 -2.87 3.65
CA PHE A 32 13.04 -2.08 4.80
C PHE A 32 13.24 -2.93 6.06
N LYS A 33 13.96 -4.06 5.96
CA LYS A 33 14.28 -4.88 7.12
C LYS A 33 15.67 -4.55 7.69
N ASN A 34 15.70 -3.90 8.86
CA ASN A 34 16.91 -3.67 9.66
C ASN A 34 18.10 -3.09 8.86
N GLU A 35 17.81 -2.14 7.97
CA GLU A 35 18.82 -1.42 7.21
C GLU A 35 18.96 0.00 7.74
N VAL A 36 20.20 0.47 7.78
CA VAL A 36 20.54 1.85 8.10
C VAL A 36 20.90 2.56 6.80
N PHE A 37 20.32 3.73 6.57
CA PHE A 37 20.54 4.55 5.39
C PHE A 37 21.38 5.77 5.77
N ASN A 38 22.33 6.14 4.91
CA ASN A 38 23.24 7.26 5.16
C ASN A 38 22.67 8.60 4.70
N SER A 39 21.70 8.59 3.78
CA SER A 39 21.01 9.76 3.28
C SER A 39 19.53 9.49 2.99
N LEU A 40 18.75 10.56 2.85
CA LEU A 40 17.35 10.46 2.42
C LEU A 40 17.23 9.91 0.98
N ASN A 41 18.18 10.22 0.11
CA ASN A 41 18.18 9.71 -1.26
C ASN A 41 18.27 8.18 -1.28
N ASP A 42 19.12 7.59 -0.43
CA ASP A 42 19.24 6.13 -0.33
C ASP A 42 17.90 5.46 0.08
N VAL A 43 17.11 6.14 0.93
CA VAL A 43 15.77 5.67 1.34
C VAL A 43 14.80 5.73 0.16
N ILE A 44 14.83 6.81 -0.61
CA ILE A 44 13.96 7.01 -1.79
C ILE A 44 14.29 5.96 -2.86
N ASP A 45 15.58 5.77 -3.15
CA ASP A 45 16.03 4.78 -4.14
C ASP A 45 15.60 3.37 -3.72
N ARG A 46 15.80 3.00 -2.45
CA ARG A 46 15.31 1.72 -1.92
C ARG A 46 13.79 1.59 -2.01
N LEU A 47 13.04 2.65 -1.74
CA LEU A 47 11.59 2.65 -1.87
C LEU A 47 11.16 2.39 -3.31
N CYS A 48 11.76 3.09 -4.28
CA CYS A 48 11.51 2.92 -5.70
C CYS A 48 11.79 1.49 -6.17
N GLU A 49 12.94 0.92 -5.79
CA GLU A 49 13.27 -0.47 -6.09
C GLU A 49 12.25 -1.46 -5.50
N THR A 50 11.79 -1.19 -4.27
CA THR A 50 10.84 -2.06 -3.58
C THR A 50 9.47 -1.99 -4.24
N ILE A 51 9.00 -0.80 -4.61
CA ILE A 51 7.72 -0.60 -5.31
C ILE A 51 7.75 -1.31 -6.66
N ASN A 52 8.85 -1.23 -7.41
CA ASN A 52 9.00 -1.91 -8.70
C ASN A 52 8.92 -3.45 -8.58
N LYS A 53 9.22 -4.02 -7.41
CA LYS A 53 9.05 -5.46 -7.13
C LYS A 53 7.60 -5.84 -6.79
N VAL A 54 6.75 -4.88 -6.45
CA VAL A 54 5.33 -5.13 -6.13
C VAL A 54 4.54 -5.30 -7.42
N THR A 55 4.12 -6.53 -7.70
CA THR A 55 3.35 -6.85 -8.91
C THR A 55 1.85 -6.57 -8.74
N LYS A 56 1.13 -6.40 -9.86
CA LYS A 56 -0.34 -6.21 -9.85
C LYS A 56 -1.09 -7.35 -9.15
N SER A 57 -0.61 -8.59 -9.28
CA SER A 57 -1.20 -9.76 -8.61
C SER A 57 -1.01 -9.69 -7.09
N MET A 58 0.17 -9.25 -6.63
CA MET A 58 0.43 -8.99 -5.21
C MET A 58 -0.48 -7.91 -4.67
N VAL A 59 -0.62 -6.77 -5.37
CA VAL A 59 -1.52 -5.68 -4.96
C VAL A 59 -2.96 -6.20 -4.84
N LYS A 60 -3.44 -6.97 -5.82
CA LYS A 60 -4.78 -7.55 -5.77
C LYS A 60 -4.93 -8.47 -4.56
N SER A 61 -3.97 -9.36 -4.30
CA SER A 61 -4.01 -10.30 -3.18
C SER A 61 -4.01 -9.61 -1.81
N ILE A 62 -3.18 -8.56 -1.63
CA ILE A 62 -3.06 -7.86 -0.33
C ILE A 62 -4.21 -6.89 -0.05
N THR A 63 -4.85 -6.35 -1.09
CA THR A 63 -5.94 -5.36 -0.95
C THR A 63 -7.33 -5.97 -1.02
N LEU A 64 -7.53 -7.10 -1.72
CA LEU A 64 -8.84 -7.72 -1.90
C LEU A 64 -9.28 -8.47 -0.62
N ARG A 65 -9.92 -7.73 0.30
CA ARG A 65 -10.56 -8.26 1.51
C ARG A 65 -12.05 -8.49 1.25
N GLU A 66 -12.63 -9.42 2.01
CA GLU A 66 -14.06 -9.79 1.92
C GLU A 66 -15.02 -8.60 2.03
N TRP A 67 -14.68 -7.58 2.82
CA TRP A 67 -15.53 -6.40 2.96
C TRP A 67 -15.52 -5.50 1.70
N ILE A 68 -14.39 -5.38 0.99
CA ILE A 68 -14.32 -4.64 -0.30
C ILE A 68 -15.13 -5.38 -1.36
N ARG A 69 -15.03 -6.71 -1.38
CA ARG A 69 -15.80 -7.60 -2.27
C ARG A 69 -17.33 -7.52 -2.04
N LYS A 70 -17.78 -7.01 -0.89
CA LYS A 70 -19.21 -6.76 -0.62
C LYS A 70 -19.67 -5.39 -1.13
N ILE A 71 -18.74 -4.45 -1.34
CA ILE A 71 -19.03 -3.09 -1.81
C ILE A 71 -18.99 -3.02 -3.35
N TYR A 72 -18.14 -3.83 -3.98
CA TYR A 72 -17.94 -3.94 -5.43
C TYR A 72 -18.06 -5.38 -5.90
#